data_AF-A0A3E2NR38-F1
#
_entry.id   AF-A0A3E2NR38-F1
#
_cell.length_a   1.000
_cell.length_b   1.000
_cell.length_c   1.000
_cell.angle_alpha   90.00
_cell.angle_beta   90.00
_cell.angle_gamma   90.00
#
_symmetry.space_group_name_H-M   'P 1'
#
loop_
_entity.id
_entity.type
_entity.pdbx_description
1 polymer ?
#
loop_
_entity_poly.entity_id
_entity_poly.type
_entity_poly.pdbx_seq_one_letter_code
_entity_poly.pdbx_strand_id
1 'polypeptide(L)'
;MNGFLLIFEDRIKDFWEKYTEAEMQELFADILTYANANPQAFVKELEQVQFDPVLQPLPIVLEALSRDSDKWGEFFVNLLNTILVKAKSSANPQEMVDNLIEFAHIETHPKLFVKHVAKRLHQELTDDNLYTKSAAISMLPNYLDNPVVVDKEDIIQELQNKLRNPKWQIRYLAYISLKKFNLLPPDYSLSFTDKLLRMYKGRPLTY
;
A
#
# COMPACT_ATOMS: atom_id res chain seq x y z
N MET A 1 -24.38 15.18 5.70
CA MET A 1 -23.41 15.47 6.78
C MET A 1 -22.61 14.19 6.98
N ASN A 2 -21.28 14.26 7.00
CA ASN A 2 -20.43 13.07 7.11
C ASN A 2 -20.35 12.67 8.59
N GLY A 3 -20.99 11.55 8.97
CA GLY A 3 -21.08 11.10 10.37
C GLY A 3 -19.72 10.85 11.00
N PHE A 4 -18.80 10.22 10.25
CA PHE A 4 -17.43 10.01 10.67
C PHE A 4 -16.71 11.31 11.04
N LEU A 5 -16.74 12.35 10.19
CA LEU A 5 -16.08 13.61 10.51
C LEU A 5 -16.67 14.32 11.73
N LEU A 6 -18.00 14.28 11.91
CA LEU A 6 -18.64 14.90 13.08
C LEU A 6 -18.11 14.35 14.42
N ILE A 7 -17.65 13.10 14.41
CA ILE A 7 -17.20 12.40 15.62
C ILE A 7 -15.68 12.46 15.75
N PHE A 8 -14.95 12.33 14.64
CA PHE A 8 -13.51 12.06 14.66
C PHE A 8 -12.62 13.18 14.10
N GLU A 9 -13.16 14.22 13.46
CA GLU A 9 -12.35 15.24 12.78
C GLU A 9 -11.31 15.89 13.70
N ASP A 10 -11.73 16.41 14.85
CA ASP A 10 -10.82 17.08 15.79
C ASP A 10 -9.78 16.11 16.38
N ARG A 11 -10.19 14.86 16.61
CA ARG A 11 -9.31 13.82 17.17
C ARG A 11 -8.24 13.39 16.16
N ILE A 12 -8.60 13.33 14.88
CA ILE A 12 -7.67 13.02 13.79
C ILE A 12 -6.67 14.16 13.58
N LYS A 13 -7.13 15.42 13.58
CA LYS A 13 -6.25 16.59 13.44
C LYS A 13 -5.16 16.63 14.51
N ASP A 14 -5.52 16.29 15.73
CA ASP A 14 -4.64 16.36 16.89
C ASP A 14 -3.79 15.08 17.10
N PHE A 15 -4.03 14.04 16.29
CA PHE A 15 -3.50 12.70 16.50
C PHE A 15 -1.97 12.65 16.59
N TRP A 16 -1.27 13.28 15.64
CA TRP A 16 0.19 13.18 15.56
C TRP A 16 0.94 14.08 16.55
N GLU A 17 0.30 15.13 17.05
CA GLU A 17 0.98 16.16 17.84
C GLU A 17 0.68 16.07 19.34
N LYS A 18 -0.51 15.60 19.72
CA LYS A 18 -1.01 15.76 21.09
C LYS A 18 -1.29 14.45 21.81
N TYR A 19 -1.50 13.36 21.07
CA TYR A 19 -1.99 12.13 21.68
C TYR A 19 -0.85 11.32 22.30
N THR A 20 -1.09 10.82 23.50
CA THR A 20 -0.33 9.74 24.11
C THR A 20 -0.69 8.40 23.45
N GLU A 21 0.15 7.39 23.63
CA GLU A 21 -0.14 6.04 23.11
C GLU A 21 -1.50 5.52 23.58
N ALA A 22 -1.86 5.73 24.85
CA ALA A 22 -3.16 5.31 25.38
C ALA A 22 -4.35 5.99 24.67
N GLU A 23 -4.25 7.29 24.39
CA GLU A 23 -5.29 8.04 23.66
C GLU A 23 -5.38 7.61 22.20
N MET A 24 -4.25 7.24 21.57
CA MET A 24 -4.24 6.64 20.24
C MET A 24 -4.98 5.30 20.24
N GLN A 25 -4.68 4.43 21.23
CA GLN A 25 -5.38 3.14 21.38
C GLN A 25 -6.88 3.31 21.56
N GLU A 26 -7.31 4.31 22.33
CA GLU A 26 -8.72 4.67 22.51
C GLU A 26 -9.36 5.14 21.20
N LEU A 27 -8.71 6.04 20.45
CA LEU A 27 -9.22 6.49 19.16
C LEU A 27 -9.40 5.34 18.18
N PHE A 28 -8.44 4.42 18.10
CA PHE A 28 -8.56 3.25 17.23
C PHE A 28 -9.74 2.34 17.64
N ALA A 29 -9.95 2.14 18.94
CA ALA A 29 -11.09 1.37 19.43
C ALA A 29 -12.43 2.05 19.11
N ASP A 30 -12.51 3.37 19.21
CA ASP A 30 -13.72 4.14 18.91
C ASP A 30 -14.05 4.12 17.41
N ILE A 31 -13.04 4.32 16.55
CA ILE A 31 -13.19 4.23 15.10
C ILE A 31 -13.69 2.83 14.71
N LEU A 32 -13.06 1.79 15.27
CA LEU A 32 -13.46 0.42 15.00
C LEU A 32 -14.89 0.14 15.48
N THR A 33 -15.26 0.63 16.65
CA THR A 33 -16.63 0.50 17.19
C THR A 33 -17.65 1.18 16.28
N TYR A 34 -17.37 2.40 15.84
CA TYR A 34 -18.22 3.14 14.90
C TYR A 34 -18.38 2.40 13.57
N ALA A 35 -17.25 1.97 12.99
CA ALA A 35 -17.22 1.22 11.75
C ALA A 35 -18.03 -0.09 11.88
N ASN A 36 -17.87 -0.78 13.02
CA ASN A 36 -18.55 -2.05 13.25
C ASN A 36 -20.05 -1.93 13.46
N ALA A 37 -20.51 -0.82 14.04
CA ALA A 37 -21.94 -0.52 14.22
C ALA A 37 -22.63 -0.14 12.90
N ASN A 38 -21.92 0.54 11.98
CA ASN A 38 -22.50 1.04 10.74
C ASN A 38 -21.63 0.78 9.49
N PRO A 39 -21.33 -0.48 9.11
CA PRO A 39 -20.26 -0.77 8.15
C PRO A 39 -20.43 -0.11 6.77
N GLN A 40 -21.64 -0.18 6.21
CA GLN A 40 -21.93 0.39 4.89
C GLN A 40 -21.88 1.92 4.88
N ALA A 41 -22.42 2.55 5.94
CA ALA A 41 -22.40 3.99 6.08
C ALA A 41 -20.96 4.49 6.28
N PHE A 42 -20.19 3.81 7.14
CA PHE A 42 -18.80 4.11 7.40
C PHE A 42 -17.95 4.09 6.12
N VAL A 43 -18.06 3.05 5.29
CA VAL A 43 -17.32 2.99 4.00
C VAL A 43 -17.67 4.18 3.11
N LYS A 44 -18.96 4.50 2.96
CA LYS A 44 -19.42 5.62 2.13
C LYS A 44 -18.97 6.99 2.66
N GLU A 45 -18.89 7.14 3.98
CA GLU A 45 -18.41 8.36 4.63
C GLU A 45 -16.91 8.52 4.48
N LEU A 46 -16.16 7.44 4.69
CA LEU A 46 -14.72 7.40 4.52
C LEU A 46 -14.31 7.66 3.07
N GLU A 47 -15.05 7.14 2.09
CA GLU A 47 -14.80 7.40 0.66
C GLU A 47 -14.73 8.88 0.29
N GLN A 48 -15.43 9.74 1.04
CA GLN A 48 -15.48 11.19 0.82
C GLN A 48 -14.23 11.91 1.34
N VAL A 49 -13.48 11.29 2.27
CA VAL A 49 -12.44 11.97 3.06
C VAL A 49 -11.11 11.22 3.10
N GLN A 50 -11.07 9.95 2.69
CA GLN A 50 -9.90 9.06 2.81
C GLN A 50 -8.62 9.58 2.16
N PHE A 51 -8.72 10.46 1.16
CA PHE A 51 -7.55 11.06 0.49
C PHE A 51 -7.43 12.55 0.77
N ASP A 52 -8.00 13.04 1.87
CA ASP A 52 -7.85 14.43 2.29
C ASP A 52 -6.40 14.68 2.74
N PRO A 53 -5.65 15.58 2.07
CA PRO A 53 -4.23 15.79 2.35
C PRO A 53 -3.97 16.58 3.64
N VAL A 54 -4.98 17.26 4.18
CA VAL A 54 -4.88 18.05 5.41
C VAL A 54 -5.24 17.18 6.61
N LEU A 55 -6.35 16.46 6.51
CA LEU A 55 -6.82 15.61 7.60
C LEU A 55 -6.04 14.30 7.71
N GLN A 56 -5.61 13.74 6.57
CA GLN A 56 -4.93 12.45 6.48
C GLN A 56 -5.57 11.35 7.35
N PRO A 57 -6.88 11.04 7.17
CA PRO A 57 -7.57 10.10 8.05
C PRO A 57 -7.20 8.64 7.77
N LEU A 58 -6.66 8.33 6.58
CA LEU A 58 -6.44 6.97 6.12
C LEU A 58 -5.50 6.14 7.00
N PRO A 59 -4.29 6.62 7.39
CA PRO A 59 -3.37 5.88 8.25
C PRO A 59 -4.05 5.41 9.54
N ILE A 60 -4.74 6.34 10.22
CA ILE A 60 -5.40 6.12 11.50
C ILE A 60 -6.54 5.10 11.34
N VAL A 61 -7.33 5.24 10.28
CA VAL A 61 -8.44 4.34 10.00
C VAL A 61 -7.94 2.94 9.65
N LEU A 62 -6.91 2.80 8.80
CA LEU A 62 -6.39 1.48 8.44
C LEU A 62 -5.78 0.76 9.64
N GLU A 63 -5.08 1.48 10.50
CA GLU A 63 -4.59 0.92 11.75
C GLU A 63 -5.75 0.44 12.64
N ALA A 64 -6.81 1.24 12.79
CA ALA A 64 -8.00 0.84 13.55
C ALA A 64 -8.67 -0.42 12.98
N LEU A 65 -8.90 -0.47 11.67
CA LEU A 65 -9.56 -1.59 10.99
C LEU A 65 -8.70 -2.85 10.96
N SER A 66 -7.37 -2.73 10.98
CA SER A 66 -6.46 -3.88 10.99
C SER A 66 -6.69 -4.79 12.20
N ARG A 67 -7.16 -4.23 13.32
CA ARG A 67 -7.46 -4.95 14.57
C ARG A 67 -8.61 -5.95 14.44
N ASP A 68 -9.48 -5.78 13.45
CA ASP A 68 -10.59 -6.68 13.14
C ASP A 68 -10.57 -7.05 11.65
N SER A 69 -9.41 -7.51 11.19
CA SER A 69 -9.19 -7.88 9.78
C SER A 69 -10.04 -9.06 9.29
N ASP A 70 -10.68 -9.82 10.20
CA ASP A 70 -11.68 -10.83 9.84
C ASP A 70 -12.94 -10.19 9.25
N LYS A 71 -13.37 -9.03 9.77
CA LYS A 71 -14.51 -8.28 9.24
C LYS A 71 -14.12 -7.31 8.14
N TRP A 72 -12.93 -6.70 8.24
CA TRP A 72 -12.51 -5.61 7.36
C TRP A 72 -11.50 -6.01 6.27
N GLY A 73 -11.11 -7.28 6.18
CA GLY A 73 -10.15 -7.75 5.17
C GLY A 73 -10.52 -7.36 3.73
N GLU A 74 -11.80 -7.50 3.36
CA GLU A 74 -12.29 -7.16 2.02
C GLU A 74 -12.24 -5.64 1.75
N PHE A 75 -12.36 -4.81 2.79
CA PHE A 75 -12.22 -3.37 2.66
C PHE A 75 -10.80 -3.00 2.19
N PHE A 76 -9.75 -3.64 2.72
CA PHE A 76 -8.37 -3.41 2.26
C PHE A 76 -8.19 -3.77 0.79
N VAL A 77 -8.76 -4.89 0.33
CA VAL A 77 -8.70 -5.30 -1.08
C VAL A 77 -9.38 -4.26 -1.98
N ASN A 78 -10.55 -3.79 -1.59
CA ASN A 78 -11.31 -2.78 -2.33
C ASN A 78 -10.61 -1.41 -2.34
N LEU A 79 -10.02 -1.01 -1.21
CA LEU A 79 -9.25 0.22 -1.09
C LEU A 79 -8.00 0.18 -1.97
N LEU A 80 -7.24 -0.91 -1.94
CA LEU A 80 -6.08 -1.11 -2.83
C LEU A 80 -6.49 -0.93 -4.29
N ASN A 81 -7.58 -1.60 -4.69
CA ASN A 81 -8.08 -1.48 -6.06
C ASN A 81 -8.49 -0.03 -6.39
N THR A 82 -9.15 0.65 -5.46
CA THR A 82 -9.53 2.06 -5.60
C THR A 82 -8.32 2.96 -5.79
N ILE A 83 -7.28 2.80 -4.98
CA ILE A 83 -6.02 3.56 -5.07
C ILE A 83 -5.37 3.33 -6.44
N LEU A 84 -5.21 2.07 -6.86
CA LEU A 84 -4.58 1.72 -8.14
C LEU A 84 -5.38 2.24 -9.34
N VAL A 85 -6.71 2.15 -9.30
CA VAL A 85 -7.57 2.67 -10.38
C VAL A 85 -7.50 4.21 -10.44
N LYS A 86 -7.60 4.90 -9.29
CA LYS A 86 -7.48 6.36 -9.23
C LYS A 86 -6.10 6.84 -9.67
N ALA A 87 -5.03 6.15 -9.29
CA ALA A 87 -3.67 6.49 -9.73
C ALA A 87 -3.52 6.49 -11.26
N LYS A 88 -4.24 5.61 -11.97
CA LYS A 88 -4.19 5.54 -13.45
C LYS A 88 -4.82 6.75 -14.14
N SER A 89 -5.80 7.41 -13.51
CA SER A 89 -6.50 8.56 -14.07
C SER A 89 -6.20 9.89 -13.37
N SER A 90 -5.42 9.88 -12.29
CA SER A 90 -5.08 11.07 -11.50
C SER A 90 -4.12 12.00 -12.23
N ALA A 91 -4.27 13.30 -12.00
CA ALA A 91 -3.28 14.31 -12.38
C ALA A 91 -1.99 14.18 -11.55
N ASN A 92 -2.09 13.62 -10.34
CA ASN A 92 -0.97 13.28 -9.47
C ASN A 92 -1.01 11.78 -9.08
N PRO A 93 -0.56 10.87 -9.97
CA PRO A 93 -0.57 9.44 -9.70
C PRO A 93 0.30 9.03 -8.51
N GLN A 94 1.39 9.75 -8.26
CA GLN A 94 2.32 9.43 -7.16
C GLN A 94 1.62 9.59 -5.81
N GLU A 95 0.97 10.73 -5.58
CA GLU A 95 0.20 10.99 -4.36
C GLU A 95 -0.85 9.91 -4.08
N MET A 96 -1.46 9.36 -5.13
CA MET A 96 -2.40 8.25 -4.97
C MET A 96 -1.69 6.98 -4.48
N VAL A 97 -0.59 6.56 -5.13
CA VAL A 97 0.11 5.32 -4.73
C VAL A 97 0.87 5.45 -3.41
N ASP A 98 1.21 6.66 -2.97
CA ASP A 98 1.83 6.89 -1.66
C ASP A 98 0.92 6.44 -0.51
N ASN A 99 -0.41 6.53 -0.68
CA ASN A 99 -1.40 6.01 0.29
C ASN A 99 -1.32 4.50 0.49
N LEU A 100 -0.61 3.77 -0.37
CA LEU A 100 -0.44 2.35 -0.16
C LEU A 100 0.41 2.05 1.09
N ILE A 101 1.20 3.02 1.62
CA ILE A 101 2.15 2.83 2.74
C ILE A 101 1.45 2.31 3.98
N GLU A 102 0.19 2.70 4.12
CA GLU A 102 -0.72 2.32 5.18
C GLU A 102 -1.10 0.82 5.14
N PHE A 103 -0.75 0.09 4.08
CA PHE A 103 -0.96 -1.36 3.98
C PHE A 103 0.12 -2.16 4.74
N ALA A 104 1.19 -1.53 5.22
CA ALA A 104 2.24 -2.18 6.01
C ALA A 104 1.68 -2.95 7.23
N HIS A 105 0.58 -2.46 7.81
CA HIS A 105 -0.07 -3.07 8.98
C HIS A 105 -0.66 -4.46 8.71
N ILE A 106 -0.97 -4.80 7.46
CA ILE A 106 -1.71 -6.03 7.13
C ILE A 106 -0.87 -7.09 6.41
N GLU A 107 0.37 -6.79 6.02
CA GLU A 107 1.21 -7.67 5.18
C GLU A 107 1.47 -9.04 5.83
N THR A 108 1.55 -9.07 7.17
CA THR A 108 1.83 -10.28 7.96
C THR A 108 0.59 -11.03 8.41
N HIS A 109 -0.62 -10.52 8.13
CA HIS A 109 -1.86 -11.16 8.60
C HIS A 109 -2.05 -12.51 7.90
N PRO A 110 -2.23 -13.63 8.65
CA PRO A 110 -2.38 -14.96 8.06
C PRO A 110 -3.83 -15.18 7.57
N LYS A 111 -4.36 -14.27 6.74
CA LYS A 111 -5.76 -14.20 6.34
C LYS A 111 -5.89 -14.16 4.81
N LEU A 112 -6.97 -14.72 4.28
CA LEU A 112 -7.17 -14.87 2.83
C LEU A 112 -7.18 -13.55 2.06
N PHE A 113 -7.63 -12.44 2.67
CA PHE A 113 -7.62 -11.14 1.99
C PHE A 113 -6.19 -10.68 1.62
N VAL A 114 -5.16 -11.10 2.38
CA VAL A 114 -3.76 -10.80 2.05
C VAL A 114 -3.33 -11.46 0.75
N LYS A 115 -3.80 -12.69 0.49
CA LYS A 115 -3.63 -13.33 -0.82
C LYS A 115 -4.28 -12.50 -1.94
N HIS A 116 -5.45 -11.92 -1.69
CA HIS A 116 -6.12 -11.07 -2.69
C HIS A 116 -5.37 -9.76 -2.93
N VAL A 117 -4.80 -9.15 -1.88
CA VAL A 117 -3.90 -7.99 -1.99
C VAL A 117 -2.69 -8.33 -2.86
N ALA A 118 -1.97 -9.41 -2.53
CA ALA A 118 -0.81 -9.86 -3.31
C ALA A 118 -1.19 -10.14 -4.78
N LYS A 119 -2.28 -10.86 -5.02
CA LYS A 119 -2.77 -11.15 -6.38
C LYS A 119 -3.11 -9.88 -7.15
N ARG A 120 -3.75 -8.90 -6.50
CA ARG A 120 -4.11 -7.63 -7.14
C ARG A 120 -2.87 -6.81 -7.50
N LEU A 121 -1.85 -6.76 -6.63
CA LEU A 121 -0.57 -6.13 -6.92
C LEU A 121 0.17 -6.87 -8.04
N HIS A 122 0.14 -8.21 -8.05
CA HIS A 122 0.77 -9.03 -9.09
C HIS A 122 0.26 -8.66 -10.48
N GLN A 123 -1.05 -8.42 -10.64
CA GLN A 123 -1.63 -7.96 -11.92
C GLN A 123 -0.98 -6.66 -12.43
N GLU A 124 -0.61 -5.73 -11.55
CA GLU A 124 0.01 -4.46 -11.94
C GLU A 124 1.46 -4.61 -12.44
N LEU A 125 2.12 -5.76 -12.22
CA LEU A 125 3.44 -6.02 -12.79
C LEU A 125 3.42 -5.99 -14.32
N THR A 126 2.28 -6.32 -14.94
CA THR A 126 2.09 -6.31 -16.39
C THR A 126 1.45 -5.03 -16.93
N ASP A 127 0.89 -4.18 -16.08
CA ASP A 127 0.14 -2.98 -16.50
C ASP A 127 1.03 -1.93 -17.19
N ASP A 128 0.54 -1.13 -18.12
CA ASP A 128 1.39 -0.14 -18.80
C ASP A 128 1.66 1.13 -17.98
N ASN A 129 0.83 1.40 -16.96
CA ASN A 129 1.00 2.55 -16.08
C ASN A 129 2.26 2.40 -15.22
N LEU A 130 3.14 3.40 -15.32
CA LEU A 130 4.43 3.36 -14.64
C LEU A 130 4.29 3.41 -13.10
N TYR A 131 3.32 4.17 -12.58
CA TYR A 131 3.18 4.41 -11.15
C TYR A 131 2.63 3.17 -10.43
N THR A 132 1.54 2.59 -10.94
CA THR A 132 0.97 1.38 -10.33
C THR A 132 1.90 0.18 -10.46
N LYS A 133 2.59 0.04 -11.59
CA LYS A 133 3.65 -0.96 -11.77
C LYS A 133 4.78 -0.77 -10.75
N SER A 134 5.23 0.47 -10.54
CA SER A 134 6.31 0.77 -9.61
C SER A 134 5.89 0.46 -8.17
N ALA A 135 4.67 0.85 -7.78
CA ALA A 135 4.11 0.52 -6.48
C ALA A 135 4.07 -1.01 -6.26
N ALA A 136 3.58 -1.77 -7.25
CA ALA A 136 3.53 -3.23 -7.16
C ALA A 136 4.92 -3.88 -7.03
N ILE A 137 5.92 -3.42 -7.78
CA ILE A 137 7.31 -3.91 -7.67
C ILE A 137 7.87 -3.64 -6.26
N SER A 138 7.50 -2.53 -5.64
CA SER A 138 7.99 -2.12 -4.32
C SER A 138 7.33 -2.90 -3.19
N MET A 139 6.01 -3.12 -3.30
CA MET A 139 5.21 -3.71 -2.23
C MET A 139 5.19 -5.23 -2.24
N LEU A 140 5.10 -5.87 -3.40
CA LEU A 140 4.90 -7.33 -3.49
C LEU A 140 5.88 -8.15 -2.64
N PRO A 141 7.18 -7.83 -2.60
CA PRO A 141 8.12 -8.59 -1.78
C PRO A 141 7.75 -8.68 -0.30
N ASN A 142 7.08 -7.68 0.26
CA ASN A 142 6.67 -7.69 1.67
C ASN A 142 5.64 -8.79 1.98
N TYR A 143 4.91 -9.27 0.98
CA TYR A 143 3.84 -10.27 1.12
C TYR A 143 4.33 -11.71 0.92
N LEU A 144 5.55 -11.92 0.41
CA LEU A 144 6.01 -13.24 -0.05
C LEU A 144 6.30 -14.24 1.08
N ASP A 145 6.59 -13.74 2.28
CA ASP A 145 6.77 -14.57 3.47
C ASP A 145 5.42 -14.98 4.12
N ASN A 146 4.31 -14.42 3.63
CA ASN A 146 3.00 -14.72 4.18
C ASN A 146 2.53 -16.13 3.74
N PRO A 147 2.14 -17.02 4.68
CA PRO A 147 1.78 -18.41 4.37
C PRO A 147 0.54 -18.55 3.47
N VAL A 148 -0.30 -17.52 3.36
CA VAL A 148 -1.48 -17.58 2.48
C VAL A 148 -1.16 -17.25 1.01
N VAL A 149 0.04 -16.72 0.73
CA VAL A 149 0.51 -16.44 -0.64
C VAL A 149 1.21 -17.68 -1.19
N VAL A 150 0.44 -18.50 -1.90
CA VAL A 150 0.90 -19.81 -2.42
C VAL A 150 1.63 -19.71 -3.76
N ASP A 151 1.49 -18.57 -4.44
CA ASP A 151 1.94 -18.28 -5.80
C ASP A 151 3.32 -17.58 -5.80
N LYS A 152 4.08 -17.69 -4.70
CA LYS A 152 5.25 -16.82 -4.43
C LYS A 152 6.38 -17.00 -5.43
N GLU A 153 6.66 -18.21 -5.89
CA GLU A 153 7.71 -18.47 -6.88
C GLU A 153 7.42 -17.80 -8.22
N ASP A 154 6.16 -17.81 -8.66
CA ASP A 154 5.72 -17.16 -9.90
C ASP A 154 5.86 -15.63 -9.79
N ILE A 155 5.48 -15.06 -8.62
CA ILE A 155 5.64 -13.63 -8.35
C ILE A 155 7.11 -13.24 -8.34
N ILE A 156 7.98 -14.03 -7.68
CA ILE A 156 9.43 -13.80 -7.65
C ILE A 156 9.99 -13.82 -9.07
N GLN A 157 9.63 -14.82 -9.87
CA GLN A 157 10.11 -14.92 -11.24
C GLN A 157 9.67 -13.72 -12.08
N GLU A 158 8.43 -13.26 -11.92
CA GLU A 158 7.96 -12.08 -12.63
C GLU A 158 8.68 -10.79 -12.19
N LEU A 159 8.91 -10.60 -10.89
CA LEU A 159 9.70 -9.48 -10.37
C LEU A 159 11.14 -9.53 -10.90
N GLN A 160 11.77 -10.70 -10.92
CA GLN A 160 13.10 -10.89 -11.49
C GLN A 160 13.12 -10.58 -12.99
N ASN A 161 12.06 -10.88 -13.74
CA ASN A 161 11.95 -10.50 -15.15
C ASN A 161 11.97 -8.96 -15.34
N LYS A 162 11.54 -8.17 -14.34
CA LYS A 162 11.61 -6.71 -14.40
C LYS A 162 13.05 -6.17 -14.35
N LEU A 163 14.03 -6.97 -13.91
CA LEU A 163 15.46 -6.64 -13.99
C LEU A 163 15.98 -6.47 -15.44
N ARG A 164 15.21 -6.95 -16.43
CA ARG A 164 15.50 -6.83 -17.87
C ARG A 164 14.57 -5.85 -18.60
N ASN A 165 13.75 -5.10 -17.86
CA ASN A 165 12.80 -4.16 -18.46
C ASN A 165 13.52 -3.07 -19.29
N PRO A 166 12.98 -2.59 -20.42
CA PRO A 166 13.60 -1.52 -21.20
C PRO A 166 13.72 -0.19 -20.41
N LYS A 167 12.78 0.10 -19.51
CA LYS A 167 12.80 1.31 -18.65
C LYS A 167 13.77 1.11 -17.48
N TRP A 168 14.80 1.95 -17.38
CA TRP A 168 15.80 1.86 -16.32
C TRP A 168 15.20 2.03 -14.91
N GLN A 169 14.15 2.84 -14.77
CA GLN A 169 13.46 3.05 -13.50
C GLN A 169 12.91 1.72 -12.95
N ILE A 170 12.30 0.92 -13.83
CA ILE A 170 11.74 -0.38 -13.49
C ILE A 170 12.85 -1.37 -13.12
N ARG A 171 13.96 -1.40 -13.88
CA ARG A 171 15.11 -2.26 -13.54
C ARG A 171 15.71 -1.91 -12.18
N TYR A 172 15.92 -0.61 -11.94
CA TYR A 172 16.48 -0.12 -10.68
C TYR A 172 15.55 -0.45 -9.51
N LEU A 173 14.26 -0.22 -9.68
CA LEU A 173 13.25 -0.50 -8.65
C LEU A 173 13.19 -1.99 -8.31
N ALA A 174 13.08 -2.84 -9.33
CA ALA A 174 13.10 -4.29 -9.15
C ALA A 174 14.38 -4.75 -8.43
N TYR A 175 15.53 -4.17 -8.76
CA TYR A 175 16.78 -4.49 -8.08
C TYR A 175 16.74 -4.13 -6.59
N ILE A 176 16.31 -2.92 -6.22
CA ILE A 176 16.30 -2.53 -4.80
C ILE A 176 15.25 -3.31 -4.00
N SER A 177 14.07 -3.56 -4.60
CA SER A 177 13.00 -4.31 -3.95
C SER A 177 13.41 -5.77 -3.73
N LEU A 178 13.93 -6.46 -4.75
CA LEU A 178 14.38 -7.84 -4.62
C LEU A 178 15.59 -7.97 -3.70
N LYS A 179 16.53 -7.00 -3.74
CA LYS A 179 17.73 -7.02 -2.89
C LYS A 179 17.39 -6.97 -1.40
N LYS A 180 16.42 -6.14 -1.00
CA LYS A 180 15.98 -6.02 0.40
C LYS A 180 15.57 -7.37 1.00
N PHE A 181 15.02 -8.26 0.17
CA PHE A 181 14.50 -9.57 0.56
C PHE A 181 15.40 -10.74 0.16
N ASN A 182 16.62 -10.49 -0.33
CA ASN A 182 17.53 -11.53 -0.84
C ASN A 182 16.91 -12.39 -1.97
N LEU A 183 16.06 -11.80 -2.81
CA LEU A 183 15.34 -12.47 -3.91
C LEU A 183 15.97 -12.23 -5.28
N LEU A 184 17.18 -11.68 -5.33
CA LEU A 184 17.91 -11.50 -6.58
C LEU A 184 18.35 -12.86 -7.15
N PRO A 185 18.39 -13.02 -8.48
CA PRO A 185 19.06 -14.16 -9.08
C PRO A 185 20.52 -14.23 -8.61
N PRO A 186 21.12 -15.44 -8.52
CA PRO A 186 22.52 -15.60 -8.17
C PRO A 186 23.41 -14.69 -9.04
N ASP A 187 24.37 -14.04 -8.40
CA ASP A 187 25.36 -13.16 -9.03
C ASP A 187 24.80 -11.94 -9.78
N TYR A 188 23.49 -11.64 -9.63
CA TYR A 188 22.92 -10.46 -10.27
C TYR A 188 23.45 -9.17 -9.64
N SER A 189 23.96 -8.28 -10.49
CA SER A 189 24.33 -6.92 -10.10
C SER A 189 23.69 -5.89 -11.00
N LEU A 190 23.30 -4.77 -10.41
CA LEU A 190 22.75 -3.65 -11.16
C LEU A 190 23.81 -3.04 -12.09
N SER A 191 23.42 -2.79 -13.34
CA SER A 191 24.30 -2.24 -14.36
C SER A 191 24.88 -0.88 -13.93
N PHE A 192 26.10 -0.57 -14.38
CA PHE A 192 26.72 0.73 -14.12
C PHE A 192 25.89 1.89 -14.69
N THR A 193 25.30 1.69 -15.88
CA THR A 193 24.41 2.65 -16.52
C THR A 193 23.20 2.98 -15.65
N ASP A 194 22.54 1.99 -15.04
CA ASP A 194 21.39 2.24 -14.16
C ASP A 194 21.80 2.99 -12.88
N LYS A 195 23.00 2.70 -12.35
CA LYS A 195 23.57 3.44 -11.22
C LYS A 195 23.84 4.91 -11.57
N LEU A 196 24.43 5.18 -12.75
CA LEU A 196 24.66 6.54 -13.25
C LEU A 196 23.34 7.28 -13.47
N LEU A 197 22.37 6.64 -14.12
CA LEU A 197 21.05 7.23 -14.37
C LEU A 197 20.34 7.60 -13.06
N ARG A 198 20.43 6.76 -12.02
CA ARG A 198 19.94 7.10 -10.68
C ARG A 198 20.66 8.30 -10.06
N MET A 199 21.97 8.44 -10.26
CA MET A 199 22.69 9.62 -9.75
C MET A 199 22.30 10.90 -10.48
N TYR A 200 22.12 10.84 -11.80
CA TYR A 200 21.82 12.01 -12.63
C TYR A 200 20.34 12.42 -12.61
N LYS A 201 19.42 11.43 -12.64
CA LYS A 201 17.97 11.65 -12.72
C LYS A 201 17.26 11.54 -11.37
N GLY A 202 18.00 11.28 -10.29
CA GLY A 202 17.45 11.06 -8.97
C GLY A 202 16.92 9.64 -8.76
N ARG A 203 16.30 9.41 -7.59
CA ARG A 203 15.66 8.13 -7.29
C ARG A 203 14.44 7.98 -8.21
N PRO A 204 14.26 6.81 -8.86
CA PRO A 204 12.97 6.52 -9.50
C PRO A 204 11.86 6.49 -8.44
N LEU A 205 10.60 6.45 -8.90
CA LEU A 205 9.43 6.38 -8.04
C LEU A 205 9.58 5.16 -7.12
N THR A 206 9.97 5.42 -5.89
CA THR A 206 10.08 4.43 -4.83
C THR A 206 8.96 4.70 -3.87
N TYR A 207 8.35 3.60 -3.46
CA TYR A 207 7.50 3.53 -2.30
C TYR A 207 8.34 3.04 -1.12
#